data_AF-A0AAW1DU42-F1
#
_entry.id   AF-A0AAW1DU42-F1
#
_cell.length_a   1.000
_cell.length_b   1.000
_cell.length_c   1.000
_cell.angle_alpha   90.00
_cell.angle_beta   90.00
_cell.angle_gamma   90.00
#
_symmetry.space_group_name_H-M   'P 1'
#
loop_
_entity.id
_entity.type
_entity.pdbx_description
1 polymer ?
#
loop_
_entity_poly.entity_id
_entity_poly.type
_entity_poly.pdbx_seq_one_letter_code
_entity_poly.pdbx_strand_id
1 'polypeptide(L)'
;MSNRRIQREQSDRFPCRFVAFIALLCARLVPALWTPYNDNQILPSTISRCLVAFASSACEMCFFKGVCREFGHHVGKITLIFLLSSAGMFSASFAFLYSTFLMDVTMLSLSAWYHRNYELAIFLSVISSFLSFTFAGLLRVPMILDFLLFSQKVDKAKKTWVVIGTITLDTMAYYFFSKEALHSISQEPWYFFYFYYGFLNFNFIFQLALSTPIALILVDKKISANARNPARIPYLLSILPLYLCLTVYHFQQQEKTFILPVYPLICLCGALTVDSVQRLYAKFFIKRSKHYHNYNLRITYPIVTITTILNIARIRALYSEV
;
A
#
# COMPACT_ATOMS: atom_id res chain seq x y z
N MET A 1 -3.08 9.18 32.43
CA MET A 1 -3.64 7.80 32.39
C MET A 1 -4.16 7.34 31.02
N SER A 2 -4.41 8.24 30.05
CA SER A 2 -4.92 7.90 28.70
C SER A 2 -3.92 7.11 27.82
N ASN A 3 -2.64 7.49 27.75
CA ASN A 3 -1.66 6.82 26.90
C ASN A 3 -1.41 5.34 27.24
N ARG A 4 -1.46 4.98 28.54
CA ARG A 4 -1.32 3.57 28.96
C ARG A 4 -2.56 2.73 28.63
N ARG A 5 -3.77 3.32 28.58
CA ARG A 5 -4.99 2.61 28.13
C ARG A 5 -4.98 2.40 26.61
N ILE A 6 -4.55 3.39 25.83
CA ILE A 6 -4.39 3.23 24.37
C ILE A 6 -3.29 2.20 24.05
N GLN A 7 -2.19 2.19 24.79
CA GLN A 7 -1.15 1.16 24.64
C GLN A 7 -1.63 -0.23 25.09
N ARG A 8 -2.42 -0.35 26.18
CA ARG A 8 -3.05 -1.61 26.59
C ARG A 8 -4.09 -2.10 25.57
N GLU A 9 -4.96 -1.24 25.05
CA GLU A 9 -5.90 -1.60 23.96
C GLU A 9 -5.20 -1.89 22.61
N GLN A 10 -3.97 -1.43 22.41
CA GLN A 10 -3.11 -1.83 21.29
C GLN A 10 -2.33 -3.12 21.58
N SER A 11 -2.18 -3.51 22.84
CA SER A 11 -1.56 -4.74 23.33
C SER A 11 -2.57 -5.89 23.42
N ASP A 12 -3.82 -5.65 23.82
CA ASP A 12 -4.85 -6.68 23.91
C ASP A 12 -5.39 -7.13 22.53
N ARG A 13 -4.93 -6.47 21.45
CA ARG A 13 -5.18 -6.83 20.04
C ARG A 13 -4.10 -7.71 19.40
N PHE A 14 -3.15 -8.22 20.19
CA PHE A 14 -2.22 -9.26 19.77
C PHE A 14 -2.87 -10.49 19.08
N PRO A 15 -4.04 -11.02 19.50
CA PRO A 15 -4.66 -12.15 18.80
C PRO A 15 -5.07 -11.81 17.37
N CYS A 16 -5.64 -10.63 17.12
CA CYS A 16 -5.99 -10.21 15.75
C CYS A 16 -4.77 -10.02 14.85
N ARG A 17 -3.63 -9.61 15.43
CA ARG A 17 -2.36 -9.43 14.71
C ARG A 17 -1.75 -10.77 14.33
N PHE A 18 -1.75 -11.71 15.26
CA PHE A 18 -1.24 -13.05 15.05
C PHE A 18 -2.11 -13.84 14.06
N VAL A 19 -3.44 -13.76 14.20
CA VAL A 19 -4.40 -14.37 13.26
C VAL A 19 -4.28 -13.75 11.87
N ALA A 20 -4.11 -12.43 11.76
CA ALA A 20 -3.87 -11.77 10.48
C ALA A 20 -2.58 -12.27 9.80
N PHE A 21 -1.49 -12.39 10.56
CA PHE A 21 -0.22 -12.91 10.05
C PHE A 21 -0.33 -14.38 9.63
N ILE A 22 -0.97 -15.23 10.45
CA ILE A 22 -1.23 -16.63 10.11
C ILE A 22 -2.13 -16.73 8.88
N ALA A 23 -3.18 -15.93 8.77
CA ALA A 23 -4.06 -15.92 7.61
C ALA A 23 -3.30 -15.52 6.33
N LEU A 24 -2.45 -14.50 6.41
CA LEU A 24 -1.56 -14.09 5.31
C LEU A 24 -0.59 -15.20 4.91
N LEU A 25 0.02 -15.84 5.91
CA LEU A 25 0.96 -16.94 5.69
C LEU A 25 0.26 -18.13 5.05
N CYS A 26 -0.85 -18.62 5.63
CA CYS A 26 -1.63 -19.74 5.11
C CYS A 26 -2.17 -19.46 3.71
N ALA A 27 -2.69 -18.24 3.46
CA ALA A 27 -3.19 -17.87 2.14
C ALA A 27 -2.12 -18.00 1.05
N ARG A 28 -0.85 -17.73 1.37
CA ARG A 28 0.27 -17.70 0.41
C ARG A 28 1.06 -19.00 0.33
N LEU A 29 1.20 -19.72 1.44
CA LEU A 29 1.94 -20.98 1.48
C LEU A 29 1.21 -22.08 0.71
N VAL A 30 -0.12 -22.15 0.82
CA VAL A 30 -0.92 -23.22 0.20
C VAL A 30 -0.72 -23.28 -1.32
N PRO A 31 -0.78 -22.16 -2.07
CA PRO A 31 -0.60 -22.22 -3.52
C PRO A 31 0.87 -22.32 -3.96
N ALA A 32 1.81 -21.85 -3.14
CA ALA A 32 3.25 -22.07 -3.36
C ALA A 32 3.63 -23.56 -3.28
N LEU A 33 2.91 -24.34 -2.46
CA LEU A 33 3.10 -25.79 -2.30
C LEU A 33 2.33 -26.62 -3.33
N TRP A 34 1.32 -26.05 -4.00
CA TRP A 34 0.41 -26.79 -4.90
C TRP A 34 0.93 -26.95 -6.34
N THR A 35 2.09 -26.37 -6.68
CA THR A 35 2.70 -26.58 -7.98
C THR A 35 3.16 -28.04 -8.12
N PRO A 36 2.79 -28.76 -9.21
CA PRO A 36 3.01 -30.19 -9.33
C PRO A 36 4.49 -30.57 -9.19
N TYR A 37 4.71 -31.59 -8.36
CA TYR A 37 5.99 -32.17 -8.01
C TYR A 37 6.55 -32.94 -9.22
N ASN A 38 7.63 -32.45 -9.81
CA ASN A 38 8.40 -33.16 -10.84
C ASN A 38 9.91 -33.04 -10.52
N ASP A 39 10.62 -34.14 -10.64
CA ASP A 39 11.48 -34.64 -9.56
C ASP A 39 12.76 -33.87 -9.17
N ASN A 40 13.42 -33.05 -10.01
CA ASN A 40 14.80 -32.61 -9.66
C ASN A 40 15.17 -31.12 -9.84
N GLN A 41 14.36 -30.29 -10.52
CA GLN A 41 14.69 -28.86 -10.76
C GLN A 41 13.74 -27.88 -10.04
N ILE A 42 12.61 -28.37 -9.52
CA ILE A 42 11.52 -27.51 -9.02
C ILE A 42 11.72 -27.18 -7.53
N LEU A 43 12.34 -28.08 -6.75
CA LEU A 43 12.50 -27.93 -5.29
C LEU A 43 13.20 -26.61 -4.87
N PRO A 44 14.35 -26.20 -5.47
CA PRO A 44 15.00 -24.94 -5.11
C PRO A 44 14.12 -23.72 -5.43
N SER A 45 13.35 -23.79 -6.52
CA SER A 45 12.43 -22.72 -6.92
C SER A 45 11.20 -22.62 -6.01
N THR A 46 10.70 -23.74 -5.49
CA THR A 46 9.59 -23.75 -4.53
C THR A 46 10.03 -23.23 -3.17
N ILE A 47 11.24 -23.59 -2.71
CA ILE A 47 11.81 -23.10 -1.45
C ILE A 47 12.01 -21.57 -1.51
N SER A 48 12.57 -21.04 -2.60
CA SER A 48 12.76 -19.59 -2.74
C SER A 48 11.43 -18.83 -2.78
N ARG A 49 10.40 -19.36 -3.43
CA ARG A 49 9.03 -18.80 -3.42
C ARG A 49 8.42 -18.81 -2.01
N CYS A 50 8.62 -19.87 -1.23
CA CYS A 50 8.16 -19.93 0.16
C CYS A 50 8.86 -18.90 1.04
N LEU A 51 10.18 -18.71 0.87
CA LEU A 51 10.94 -17.70 1.60
C LEU A 51 10.49 -16.28 1.27
N VAL A 52 10.26 -15.98 -0.02
CA VAL A 52 9.72 -14.67 -0.44
C VAL A 52 8.31 -14.47 0.07
N ALA A 53 7.43 -15.48 0.00
CA ALA A 53 6.09 -15.40 0.55
C ALA A 53 6.09 -15.12 2.06
N PHE A 54 7.00 -15.74 2.81
CA PHE A 54 7.18 -15.47 4.22
C PHE A 54 7.64 -14.02 4.47
N ALA A 55 8.68 -13.57 3.77
CA ALA A 55 9.19 -12.21 3.88
C ALA A 55 8.12 -11.16 3.54
N SER A 56 7.37 -11.38 2.46
CA SER A 56 6.32 -10.46 2.03
C SER A 56 5.15 -10.43 3.01
N SER A 57 4.76 -11.59 3.57
CA SER A 57 3.72 -11.63 4.63
C SER A 57 4.14 -10.85 5.89
N ALA A 58 5.42 -10.88 6.25
CA ALA A 58 5.95 -10.10 7.37
C ALA A 58 5.98 -8.59 7.06
N CYS A 59 6.34 -8.21 5.85
CA CYS A 59 6.35 -6.81 5.40
C CYS A 59 4.93 -6.22 5.36
N GLU A 60 3.95 -6.98 4.87
CA GLU A 60 2.53 -6.58 4.90
C GLU A 60 1.98 -6.44 6.30
N MET A 61 2.39 -7.32 7.21
CA MET A 61 2.00 -7.22 8.61
C MET A 61 2.54 -5.94 9.25
N CYS A 62 3.80 -5.59 8.95
CA CYS A 62 4.39 -4.31 9.35
C CYS A 62 3.64 -3.12 8.74
N PHE A 63 3.29 -3.19 7.45
CA PHE A 63 2.50 -2.15 6.77
C PHE A 63 1.12 -1.97 7.41
N PHE A 64 0.37 -3.05 7.61
CA PHE A 64 -0.93 -3.05 8.29
C PHE A 64 -0.86 -2.44 9.68
N LYS A 65 0.21 -2.73 10.45
CA LYS A 65 0.44 -2.12 11.77
C LYS A 65 0.62 -0.60 11.67
N GLY A 66 1.39 -0.12 10.68
CA GLY A 66 1.53 1.30 10.37
C GLY A 66 0.19 1.96 10.02
N VAL A 67 -0.58 1.34 9.12
CA VAL A 67 -1.89 1.83 8.69
C VAL A 67 -2.88 1.92 9.87
N CYS A 68 -2.94 0.88 10.71
CA CYS A 68 -3.82 0.86 11.88
C CYS A 68 -3.49 1.99 12.88
N ARG A 69 -2.20 2.32 13.02
CA ARG A 69 -1.74 3.40 13.90
C ARG A 69 -2.16 4.77 13.38
N GLU A 70 -1.99 4.99 12.07
CA GLU A 70 -2.18 6.30 11.45
C GLU A 70 -3.65 6.59 11.11
N PHE A 71 -4.34 5.64 10.47
CA PHE A 71 -5.71 5.80 9.97
C PHE A 71 -6.77 5.18 10.89
N GLY A 72 -6.35 4.36 11.85
CA GLY A 72 -7.24 3.65 12.76
C GLY A 72 -7.53 2.22 12.32
N HIS A 73 -8.11 1.45 13.24
CA HIS A 73 -8.29 0.00 13.07
C HIS A 73 -9.27 -0.39 11.96
N HIS A 74 -10.26 0.46 11.68
CA HIS A 74 -11.27 0.21 10.65
C HIS A 74 -10.68 0.22 9.24
N VAL A 75 -10.00 1.32 8.89
CA VAL A 75 -9.25 1.43 7.63
C VAL A 75 -8.25 0.30 7.52
N GLY A 76 -7.50 0.03 8.60
CA GLY A 76 -6.58 -1.12 8.66
C GLY A 76 -7.24 -2.44 8.27
N LYS A 77 -8.39 -2.80 8.88
CA LYS A 77 -9.11 -4.04 8.54
C LYS A 77 -9.48 -4.11 7.06
N ILE A 78 -10.02 -3.04 6.49
CA ILE A 78 -10.38 -3.01 5.07
C ILE A 78 -9.14 -3.12 4.18
N THR A 79 -8.04 -2.45 4.52
CA THR A 79 -6.77 -2.59 3.77
C THR A 79 -6.25 -4.01 3.78
N LEU A 80 -6.30 -4.69 4.93
CA LEU A 80 -5.86 -6.07 5.05
C LEU A 80 -6.72 -7.01 4.22
N ILE A 81 -8.04 -6.79 4.23
CA ILE A 81 -8.96 -7.55 3.39
C ILE A 81 -8.61 -7.33 1.92
N PHE A 82 -8.37 -6.09 1.48
CA PHE A 82 -8.00 -5.80 0.08
C PHE A 82 -6.63 -6.38 -0.32
N LEU A 83 -5.65 -6.38 0.58
CA LEU A 83 -4.36 -7.03 0.38
C LEU A 83 -4.51 -8.54 0.16
N LEU A 84 -5.28 -9.22 1.02
CA LEU A 84 -5.57 -10.66 0.91
C LEU A 84 -6.39 -11.00 -0.33
N SER A 85 -7.33 -10.13 -0.68
CA SER A 85 -8.30 -10.41 -1.74
C SER A 85 -7.78 -10.06 -3.12
N SER A 86 -6.73 -9.24 -3.25
CA SER A 86 -6.22 -8.81 -4.55
C SER A 86 -5.43 -9.93 -5.24
N ALA A 87 -5.84 -10.28 -6.46
CA ALA A 87 -5.12 -11.25 -7.28
C ALA A 87 -3.71 -10.76 -7.63
N GLY A 88 -3.55 -9.44 -7.86
CA GLY A 88 -2.24 -8.85 -8.15
C GLY A 88 -1.28 -8.96 -6.96
N MET A 89 -1.76 -8.64 -5.74
CA MET A 89 -0.96 -8.77 -4.53
C MET A 89 -0.61 -10.22 -4.23
N PHE A 90 -1.57 -11.12 -4.46
CA PHE A 90 -1.39 -12.54 -4.30
C PHE A 90 -0.25 -13.06 -5.18
N SER A 91 -0.31 -12.80 -6.49
CA SER A 91 0.73 -13.23 -7.46
C SER A 91 2.10 -12.59 -7.21
N ALA A 92 2.13 -11.32 -6.78
CA ALA A 92 3.36 -10.62 -6.48
C ALA A 92 4.12 -11.23 -5.30
N SER A 93 3.39 -11.66 -4.27
CA SER A 93 3.97 -12.02 -2.97
C SER A 93 4.80 -13.30 -2.97
N PHE A 94 4.65 -14.17 -3.97
CA PHE A 94 5.45 -15.39 -4.11
C PHE A 94 6.39 -15.33 -5.32
N ALA A 95 6.34 -14.27 -6.13
CA ALA A 95 7.23 -14.13 -7.26
C ALA A 95 8.63 -13.75 -6.76
N PHE A 96 9.63 -14.61 -7.03
CA PHE A 96 11.04 -14.32 -6.80
C PHE A 96 11.54 -13.32 -7.86
N LEU A 97 11.01 -12.10 -7.80
CA LEU A 97 11.31 -11.01 -8.70
C LEU A 97 11.89 -9.86 -7.91
N TYR A 98 12.83 -9.17 -8.55
CA TYR A 98 13.44 -7.97 -8.02
C TYR A 98 12.39 -6.89 -7.63
N SER A 99 11.27 -6.81 -8.36
CA SER A 99 10.15 -5.91 -8.03
C SER A 99 9.31 -6.32 -6.82
N THR A 100 9.34 -7.58 -6.40
CA THR A 100 8.71 -8.03 -5.14
C THR A 100 9.51 -7.52 -3.94
N PHE A 101 10.85 -7.61 -4.00
CA PHE A 101 11.72 -7.06 -2.96
C PHE A 101 11.50 -5.56 -2.77
N LEU A 102 11.31 -4.82 -3.87
CA LEU A 102 10.95 -3.40 -3.79
C LEU A 102 9.63 -3.17 -3.09
N MET A 103 8.60 -3.92 -3.47
CA MET A 103 7.27 -3.81 -2.87
C MET A 103 7.36 -4.03 -1.35
N ASP A 104 8.16 -5.00 -0.91
CA ASP A 104 8.39 -5.28 0.49
C ASP A 104 9.14 -4.14 1.20
N VAL A 105 10.23 -3.63 0.60
CA VAL A 105 11.01 -2.51 1.17
C VAL A 105 10.20 -1.21 1.20
N THR A 106 9.37 -0.93 0.19
CA THR A 106 8.49 0.26 0.17
C THR A 106 7.39 0.14 1.22
N MET A 107 6.81 -1.04 1.43
CA MET A 107 5.87 -1.30 2.53
C MET A 107 6.51 -1.04 3.90
N LEU A 108 7.74 -1.50 4.11
CA LEU A 108 8.48 -1.24 5.34
C LEU A 108 8.80 0.25 5.53
N SER A 109 9.22 0.93 4.46
CA SER A 109 9.48 2.38 4.46
C SER A 109 8.22 3.19 4.81
N LEU A 110 7.08 2.89 4.18
CA LEU A 110 5.79 3.51 4.49
C LEU A 110 5.34 3.20 5.92
N SER A 111 5.55 1.98 6.39
CA SER A 111 5.25 1.61 7.79
C SER A 111 6.08 2.41 8.79
N ALA A 112 7.38 2.58 8.54
CA ALA A 112 8.27 3.39 9.36
C ALA A 112 7.84 4.87 9.37
N TRP A 113 7.42 5.39 8.21
CA TRP A 113 6.89 6.75 8.10
C TRP A 113 5.61 6.93 8.94
N TYR A 114 4.66 5.98 8.87
CA TYR A 114 3.46 5.99 9.71
C TYR A 114 3.74 5.81 11.21
N HIS A 115 4.90 5.26 11.59
CA HIS A 115 5.36 5.21 12.98
C HIS A 115 6.07 6.49 13.44
N ARG A 116 6.28 7.48 12.55
CA ARG A 116 7.09 8.70 12.75
C ARG A 116 8.59 8.44 12.94
N ASN A 117 9.06 7.27 12.51
CA ASN A 117 10.47 6.92 12.48
C ASN A 117 11.05 7.33 11.13
N TYR A 118 11.28 8.64 10.94
CA TYR A 118 11.75 9.19 9.67
C TYR A 118 13.12 8.65 9.24
N GLU A 119 14.01 8.35 10.20
CA GLU A 119 15.34 7.80 9.92
C GLU A 119 15.25 6.47 9.16
N LEU A 120 14.46 5.54 9.70
CA LEU A 120 14.22 4.23 9.07
C LEU A 120 13.42 4.37 7.77
N ALA A 121 12.45 5.28 7.71
CA ALA A 121 11.66 5.50 6.50
C ALA A 121 12.53 5.99 5.32
N ILE A 122 13.40 6.97 5.57
CA ILE A 122 14.30 7.53 4.57
C ILE A 122 15.39 6.51 4.22
N PHE A 123 15.97 5.82 5.20
CA PHE A 123 16.96 4.77 4.94
C PHE A 123 16.43 3.66 4.04
N LEU A 124 15.25 3.11 4.35
CA LEU A 124 14.63 2.03 3.55
C LEU A 124 14.21 2.52 2.17
N SER A 125 13.74 3.76 2.04
CA SER A 125 13.40 4.31 0.72
C SER A 125 14.64 4.62 -0.13
N VAL A 126 15.76 5.01 0.48
CA VAL A 126 17.06 5.13 -0.19
C VAL A 126 17.52 3.76 -0.69
N ILE A 127 17.46 2.71 0.14
CA ILE A 127 17.75 1.33 -0.27
C ILE A 127 16.87 0.94 -1.46
N SER A 128 15.56 1.18 -1.37
CA SER A 128 14.63 0.89 -2.46
C SER A 128 14.97 1.65 -3.75
N SER A 129 15.49 2.88 -3.65
CA SER A 129 15.88 3.71 -4.79
C SER A 129 17.22 3.31 -5.40
N PHE A 130 18.13 2.70 -4.62
CA PHE A 130 19.36 2.13 -5.16
C PHE A 130 19.09 0.81 -5.88
N LEU A 131 18.21 0.02 -5.28
CA LEU A 131 17.80 -1.24 -5.85
C LEU A 131 17.07 -0.94 -7.19
N SER A 132 16.21 0.08 -7.28
CA SER A 132 15.36 0.34 -8.45
C SER A 132 15.48 1.67 -9.14
N PHE A 133 15.15 1.66 -10.43
CA PHE A 133 14.92 2.85 -11.22
C PHE A 133 13.92 3.81 -10.54
N THR A 134 14.37 5.04 -10.30
CA THR A 134 13.72 6.37 -10.06
C THR A 134 12.41 6.45 -9.28
N PHE A 135 11.45 5.58 -9.56
CA PHE A 135 10.12 5.55 -8.95
C PHE A 135 10.14 5.42 -7.42
N ALA A 136 10.97 4.54 -6.87
CA ALA A 136 11.14 4.40 -5.43
C ALA A 136 11.69 5.69 -4.78
N GLY A 137 12.41 6.50 -5.57
CA GLY A 137 12.90 7.80 -5.18
C GLY A 137 11.80 8.82 -4.96
N LEU A 138 10.75 8.80 -5.78
CA LEU A 138 9.60 9.72 -5.69
C LEU A 138 8.72 9.48 -4.46
N LEU A 139 8.67 8.25 -3.95
CA LEU A 139 7.96 7.92 -2.70
C LEU A 139 8.50 8.72 -1.49
N ARG A 140 9.72 9.26 -1.59
CA ARG A 140 10.35 10.08 -0.54
C ARG A 140 9.85 11.51 -0.49
N VAL A 141 9.33 12.05 -1.60
CA VAL A 141 8.80 13.43 -1.67
C VAL A 141 7.79 13.70 -0.55
N PRO A 142 6.72 12.88 -0.38
CA PRO A 142 5.76 13.11 0.71
C PRO A 142 6.38 12.97 2.10
N MET A 143 7.37 12.09 2.28
CA MET A 143 8.04 11.88 3.57
C MET A 143 8.87 13.10 3.97
N ILE A 144 9.61 13.66 3.01
CA ILE A 144 10.43 14.87 3.21
C ILE A 144 9.51 16.08 3.44
N LEU A 145 8.43 16.21 2.67
CA LEU A 145 7.46 17.30 2.84
C LEU A 145 6.80 17.26 4.23
N ASP A 146 6.40 16.07 4.70
CA ASP A 146 5.83 15.86 6.04
C ASP A 146 6.81 16.30 7.14
N PHE A 147 8.10 15.98 6.97
CA PHE A 147 9.13 16.44 7.89
C PHE A 147 9.30 17.97 7.85
N LEU A 148 9.38 18.58 6.66
CA LEU A 148 9.58 20.02 6.51
C LEU A 148 8.42 20.84 7.08
N LEU A 149 7.18 20.38 6.86
CA LEU A 149 5.98 21.10 7.29
C LEU A 149 5.70 20.96 8.79
N PHE A 150 5.95 19.78 9.38
CA PHE A 150 5.49 19.48 10.74
C PHE A 150 6.60 19.27 11.78
N SER A 151 7.87 19.20 11.36
CA SER A 151 9.00 18.80 12.23
C SER A 151 10.12 19.85 12.32
N GLN A 152 9.80 21.15 12.26
CA GLN A 152 10.80 22.23 12.30
C GLN A 152 11.68 22.27 13.57
N LYS A 153 11.16 21.80 14.72
CA LYS A 153 11.85 21.79 16.03
C LYS A 153 12.54 20.46 16.39
N VAL A 154 12.93 19.66 15.40
CA VAL A 154 13.41 18.30 15.63
C VAL A 154 14.94 18.20 15.63
N ASP A 155 15.46 17.19 16.35
CA ASP A 155 16.87 16.89 16.59
C ASP A 155 17.74 16.98 15.33
N LYS A 156 19.00 17.44 15.50
CA LYS A 156 19.99 17.56 14.42
C LYS A 156 20.16 16.25 13.63
N ALA A 157 20.12 15.09 14.30
CA ALA A 157 20.24 13.78 13.66
C ALA A 157 19.15 13.54 12.60
N LYS A 158 17.89 13.88 12.89
CA LYS A 158 16.78 13.68 11.95
C LYS A 158 16.88 14.63 10.75
N LYS A 159 17.42 15.83 10.95
CA LYS A 159 17.71 16.77 9.85
C LYS A 159 18.76 16.22 8.90
N THR A 160 19.82 15.58 9.42
CA THR A 160 20.86 14.96 8.57
C THR A 160 20.29 13.89 7.64
N TRP A 161 19.40 13.02 8.14
CA TRP A 161 18.74 12.00 7.31
C TRP A 161 17.89 12.60 6.19
N VAL A 162 17.22 13.72 6.46
CA VAL A 162 16.42 14.42 5.45
C VAL A 162 17.31 15.03 4.37
N VAL A 163 18.45 15.60 4.74
CA VAL A 163 19.46 16.10 3.79
C VAL A 163 20.00 14.99 2.91
N ILE A 164 20.33 13.83 3.48
CA ILE A 164 20.75 12.64 2.71
C ILE A 164 19.65 12.21 1.75
N GLY A 165 18.40 12.18 2.22
CA GLY A 165 17.22 11.87 1.41
C GLY A 165 17.01 12.81 0.23
N THR A 166 17.23 14.12 0.42
CA THR A 166 17.10 15.12 -0.67
C THR A 166 18.23 15.01 -1.69
N ILE A 167 19.49 14.83 -1.25
CA ILE A 167 20.65 14.70 -2.15
C ILE A 167 20.47 13.47 -3.04
N THR A 168 20.07 12.35 -2.44
CA THR A 168 19.83 11.11 -3.18
C THR A 168 18.55 11.15 -4.03
N LEU A 169 17.67 12.13 -3.85
CA LEU A 169 16.53 12.36 -4.74
C LEU A 169 16.96 13.13 -5.97
N ASP A 170 17.78 14.16 -5.79
CA ASP A 170 18.31 15.00 -6.87
C ASP A 170 19.18 14.20 -7.85
N THR A 171 20.07 13.34 -7.33
CA THR A 171 20.88 12.45 -8.17
C THR A 171 20.00 11.50 -9.00
N MET A 172 18.96 10.93 -8.41
CA MET A 172 18.06 10.02 -9.11
C MET A 172 17.15 10.74 -10.11
N ALA A 173 16.72 11.97 -9.81
CA ALA A 173 15.98 12.81 -10.76
C ALA A 173 16.85 13.16 -11.97
N TYR A 174 18.12 13.48 -11.74
CA TYR A 174 19.09 13.68 -12.82
C TYR A 174 19.24 12.43 -13.71
N TYR A 175 19.42 11.24 -13.10
CA TYR A 175 19.46 9.98 -13.84
C TYR A 175 18.15 9.68 -14.58
N PHE A 176 17.00 10.01 -13.99
CA PHE A 176 15.68 9.86 -14.60
C PHE A 176 15.57 10.66 -15.90
N PHE A 177 15.76 11.98 -15.80
CA PHE A 177 15.67 12.90 -16.94
C PHE A 177 16.72 12.60 -18.01
N SER A 178 17.92 12.17 -17.61
CA SER A 178 18.98 11.79 -18.55
C SER A 178 18.64 10.51 -19.34
N LYS A 179 17.98 9.51 -18.72
CA LYS A 179 17.60 8.26 -19.39
C LYS A 179 16.35 8.43 -20.27
N GLU A 180 15.42 9.28 -19.88
CA GLU A 180 14.23 9.63 -20.65
C GLU A 180 14.60 10.34 -21.97
N ALA A 181 15.70 11.09 -21.99
CA ALA A 181 16.26 11.68 -23.21
C ALA A 181 16.85 10.64 -24.20
N LEU A 182 17.14 9.41 -23.76
CA LEU A 182 17.88 8.42 -24.55
C LEU A 182 17.00 7.29 -25.14
N HIS A 183 15.76 7.12 -24.67
CA HIS A 183 14.92 5.99 -25.06
C HIS A 183 13.45 6.38 -25.24
N SER A 184 13.17 7.12 -26.32
CA SER A 184 11.86 7.06 -26.95
C SER A 184 11.70 5.70 -27.66
N ILE A 185 10.46 5.22 -27.75
CA ILE A 185 9.99 4.08 -28.58
C ILE A 185 9.90 2.73 -27.83
N SER A 186 8.87 2.63 -26.99
CA SER A 186 7.83 1.61 -27.19
C SER A 186 6.57 2.10 -26.50
N GLN A 187 5.68 2.74 -27.26
CA GLN A 187 4.45 3.29 -26.73
C GLN A 187 3.35 2.24 -26.77
N GLU A 188 3.23 1.43 -25.72
CA GLU A 188 1.91 0.86 -25.45
C GLU A 188 1.01 1.97 -24.89
N PRO A 189 -0.22 2.12 -25.40
CA PRO A 189 -1.07 3.24 -25.04
C PRO A 189 -1.38 3.31 -23.54
N TRP A 190 -1.41 4.52 -22.98
CA TRP A 190 -1.65 4.77 -21.55
C TRP A 190 -2.94 4.13 -21.02
N TYR A 191 -3.98 3.98 -21.84
CA TYR A 191 -5.23 3.33 -21.44
C TYR A 191 -5.05 1.85 -21.13
N PHE A 192 -4.07 1.19 -21.76
CA PHE A 192 -3.74 -0.20 -21.47
C PHE A 192 -3.23 -0.35 -20.02
N PHE A 193 -2.47 0.62 -19.51
CA PHE A 193 -2.05 0.62 -18.10
C PHE A 193 -3.24 0.67 -17.12
N TYR A 194 -4.13 1.65 -17.28
CA TYR A 194 -5.25 1.87 -16.34
C TYR A 194 -6.32 0.79 -16.44
N PHE A 195 -6.69 0.37 -17.66
CA PHE A 195 -7.77 -0.60 -17.87
C PHE A 195 -7.27 -2.04 -17.82
N TYR A 196 -6.14 -2.37 -18.45
CA TYR A 196 -5.69 -3.76 -18.51
C TYR A 196 -4.91 -4.17 -17.25
N TYR A 197 -4.00 -3.36 -16.72
CA TYR A 197 -3.24 -3.76 -15.52
C TYR A 197 -3.93 -3.39 -14.21
N GLY A 198 -4.50 -2.19 -14.12
CA GLY A 198 -5.20 -1.73 -12.91
C GLY A 198 -6.47 -2.53 -12.62
N PHE A 199 -7.37 -2.59 -13.60
CA PHE A 199 -8.66 -3.25 -13.43
C PHE A 199 -8.54 -4.78 -13.35
N LEU A 200 -7.67 -5.41 -14.14
CA LEU A 200 -7.51 -6.87 -14.09
C LEU A 200 -6.97 -7.32 -12.72
N ASN A 201 -6.01 -6.60 -12.14
CA ASN A 201 -5.37 -6.96 -10.85
C ASN A 201 -6.19 -6.60 -9.61
N PHE A 202 -6.96 -5.52 -9.66
CA PHE A 202 -7.62 -4.96 -8.48
C PHE A 202 -9.13 -4.73 -8.67
N ASN A 203 -9.68 -4.97 -9.86
CA ASN A 203 -11.08 -4.75 -10.21
C ASN A 203 -11.55 -3.35 -9.77
N PHE A 204 -12.63 -3.30 -8.98
CA PHE A 204 -13.19 -2.08 -8.42
C PHE A 204 -12.28 -1.38 -7.40
N ILE A 205 -11.32 -2.09 -6.78
CA ILE A 205 -10.42 -1.49 -5.78
C ILE A 205 -9.54 -0.42 -6.44
N PHE A 206 -9.14 -0.63 -7.71
CA PHE A 206 -8.37 0.37 -8.45
C PHE A 206 -9.17 1.65 -8.72
N GLN A 207 -10.42 1.50 -9.16
CA GLN A 207 -11.31 2.64 -9.41
C GLN A 207 -11.60 3.42 -8.11
N LEU A 208 -11.82 2.68 -7.02
CA LEU A 208 -11.94 3.25 -5.69
C LEU A 208 -10.67 4.02 -5.32
N ALA A 209 -9.48 3.45 -5.51
CA ALA A 209 -8.21 4.11 -5.21
C ALA A 209 -8.06 5.46 -5.95
N LEU A 210 -8.41 5.55 -7.24
CA LEU A 210 -8.39 6.79 -8.03
C LEU A 210 -9.37 7.86 -7.52
N SER A 211 -10.48 7.44 -6.92
CA SER A 211 -11.50 8.35 -6.38
C SER A 211 -11.15 8.91 -4.99
N THR A 212 -10.03 8.51 -4.38
CA THR A 212 -9.62 8.96 -3.02
C THR A 212 -9.57 10.45 -2.78
N PRO A 213 -8.93 11.30 -3.61
CA PRO A 213 -8.82 12.73 -3.34
C PRO A 213 -10.20 13.37 -3.29
N ILE A 214 -11.08 12.99 -4.23
CA ILE A 214 -12.45 13.48 -4.30
C ILE A 214 -13.21 13.07 -3.04
N ALA A 215 -13.13 11.79 -2.65
CA ALA A 215 -13.80 11.28 -1.47
C ALA A 215 -13.35 12.00 -0.18
N LEU A 216 -12.04 12.23 -0.03
CA LEU A 216 -11.47 12.90 1.14
C LEU A 216 -11.84 14.39 1.19
N ILE A 217 -11.79 15.10 0.05
CA ILE A 217 -12.22 16.52 -0.02
C ILE A 217 -13.70 16.65 0.33
N LEU A 218 -14.55 15.73 -0.14
CA LEU A 218 -15.97 15.70 0.19
C LEU A 218 -16.21 15.46 1.67
N VAL A 219 -15.46 14.54 2.30
CA VAL A 219 -15.51 14.30 3.74
C VAL A 219 -15.06 15.53 4.51
N ASP A 220 -13.97 16.18 4.11
CA ASP A 220 -13.44 17.36 4.82
C ASP A 220 -14.43 18.54 4.78
N LYS A 221 -14.98 18.85 3.59
CA LYS A 221 -16.01 19.88 3.43
C LYS A 221 -17.31 19.56 4.16
N LYS A 222 -17.77 18.30 4.11
CA LYS A 222 -19.08 17.92 4.65
C LYS A 222 -19.03 17.49 6.12
N ILE A 223 -17.90 17.02 6.65
CA ILE A 223 -17.76 16.44 8.00
C ILE A 223 -16.72 17.25 8.79
N SER A 224 -16.78 18.57 8.62
CA SER A 224 -15.89 19.61 9.20
C SER A 224 -15.71 19.58 10.74
N ALA A 225 -16.42 18.70 11.47
CA ALA A 225 -16.33 18.58 12.92
C ALA A 225 -15.24 17.59 13.43
N ASN A 226 -14.55 16.83 12.57
CA ASN A 226 -13.54 15.86 13.00
C ASN A 226 -12.13 16.31 12.56
N ALA A 227 -11.65 17.42 13.13
CA ALA A 227 -10.27 17.84 12.97
C ALA A 227 -9.35 16.70 13.43
N ARG A 228 -8.63 16.08 12.49
CA ARG A 228 -7.66 15.02 12.79
C ARG A 228 -6.65 15.61 13.78
N ASN A 229 -6.25 14.83 14.80
CA ASN A 229 -5.21 15.27 15.73
C ASN A 229 -4.02 15.81 14.93
N PRO A 230 -3.50 17.02 15.23
CA PRO A 230 -2.41 17.65 14.48
C PRO A 230 -1.11 16.83 14.51
N ALA A 231 -1.03 15.84 15.39
CA ALA A 231 0.07 14.86 15.44
C ALA A 231 0.01 13.79 14.32
N ARG A 232 -1.09 13.67 13.58
CA ARG A 232 -1.25 12.72 12.46
C ARG A 232 -0.96 13.39 11.12
N ILE A 233 -0.53 12.60 10.14
CA ILE A 233 -0.17 13.05 8.80
C ILE A 233 -1.45 13.57 8.12
N PRO A 234 -1.43 14.70 7.41
CA PRO A 234 -2.58 15.14 6.64
C PRO A 234 -2.96 14.07 5.59
N TYR A 235 -4.26 13.83 5.40
CA TYR A 235 -4.74 12.76 4.51
C TYR A 235 -4.19 12.91 3.08
N LEU A 236 -4.16 14.13 2.55
CA LEU A 236 -3.66 14.42 1.21
C LEU A 236 -2.19 14.04 1.05
N LEU A 237 -1.37 14.27 2.07
CA LEU A 237 0.05 13.92 2.04
C LEU A 237 0.25 12.41 2.12
N SER A 238 -0.61 11.73 2.87
CA SER A 238 -0.54 10.27 3.03
C SER A 238 -0.94 9.47 1.79
N ILE A 239 -1.75 10.05 0.89
CA ILE A 239 -2.12 9.45 -0.41
C ILE A 239 -1.17 9.84 -1.54
N LEU A 240 -0.41 10.93 -1.37
CA LEU A 240 0.51 11.46 -2.38
C LEU A 240 1.49 10.42 -2.96
N PRO A 241 2.05 9.46 -2.19
CA PRO A 241 2.88 8.41 -2.75
C PRO A 241 2.23 7.72 -3.94
N LEU A 242 0.96 7.28 -3.83
CA LEU A 242 0.26 6.59 -4.93
C LEU A 242 0.11 7.48 -6.17
N TYR A 243 -0.23 8.75 -5.98
CA TYR A 243 -0.51 9.66 -7.10
C TYR A 243 0.74 10.05 -7.86
N LEU A 244 1.83 10.36 -7.15
CA LEU A 244 3.14 10.61 -7.78
C LEU A 244 3.56 9.39 -8.61
N CYS A 245 3.36 8.22 -8.02
CA CYS A 245 3.64 6.96 -8.68
C CYS A 245 2.81 6.77 -9.97
N LEU A 246 1.49 6.99 -9.92
CA LEU A 246 0.63 6.90 -11.10
C LEU A 246 0.98 7.95 -12.17
N THR A 247 1.36 9.17 -11.77
CA THR A 247 1.78 10.20 -12.74
C THR A 247 3.04 9.78 -13.48
N VAL A 248 3.99 9.14 -12.80
CA VAL A 248 5.22 8.66 -13.46
C VAL A 248 4.92 7.53 -14.44
N TYR A 249 4.04 6.58 -14.11
CA TYR A 249 3.61 5.55 -15.07
C TYR A 249 2.82 6.11 -16.25
N HIS A 250 2.16 7.25 -16.09
CA HIS A 250 1.51 7.92 -17.21
C HIS A 250 2.52 8.43 -18.24
N PHE A 251 3.69 8.90 -17.78
CA PHE A 251 4.76 9.40 -18.64
C PHE A 251 5.74 8.29 -19.10
N GLN A 252 6.09 7.33 -18.24
CA GLN A 252 7.06 6.29 -18.53
C GLN A 252 6.38 4.97 -18.90
N GLN A 253 6.36 4.66 -20.20
CA GLN A 253 5.70 3.48 -20.77
C GLN A 253 6.57 2.21 -20.85
N GLN A 254 7.76 2.20 -20.23
CA GLN A 254 8.65 1.04 -20.31
C GLN A 254 8.71 0.19 -19.03
N GLU A 255 8.58 -1.11 -19.29
CA GLU A 255 8.66 -2.27 -18.41
C GLU A 255 7.45 -2.56 -17.50
N LYS A 256 6.60 -3.45 -18.01
CA LYS A 256 5.40 -4.09 -17.41
C LYS A 256 5.64 -4.70 -16.01
N THR A 257 6.88 -4.78 -15.55
CA THR A 257 7.33 -5.55 -14.38
C THR A 257 7.56 -4.71 -13.12
N PHE A 258 7.53 -3.38 -13.20
CA PHE A 258 7.86 -2.50 -12.06
C PHE A 258 6.65 -1.96 -11.29
N ILE A 259 5.42 -2.40 -11.58
CA ILE A 259 4.18 -1.85 -11.00
C ILE A 259 3.94 -2.34 -9.55
N LEU A 260 4.61 -3.43 -9.15
CA LEU A 260 4.41 -4.11 -7.86
C LEU A 260 4.45 -3.20 -6.62
N PRO A 261 5.37 -2.20 -6.50
CA PRO A 261 5.43 -1.36 -5.31
C PRO A 261 4.19 -0.49 -5.08
N VAL A 262 3.35 -0.29 -6.10
CA VAL A 262 2.09 0.47 -6.00
C VAL A 262 0.96 -0.36 -5.40
N TYR A 263 1.05 -1.70 -5.44
CA TYR A 263 -0.05 -2.59 -5.08
C TYR A 263 -0.57 -2.38 -3.65
N PRO A 264 0.30 -2.29 -2.62
CA PRO A 264 -0.16 -2.01 -1.25
C PRO A 264 -0.80 -0.64 -1.09
N LEU A 265 -0.33 0.35 -1.86
CA LEU A 265 -0.86 1.71 -1.86
C LEU A 265 -2.25 1.78 -2.52
N ILE A 266 -2.51 1.00 -3.58
CA ILE A 266 -3.84 0.88 -4.18
C ILE A 266 -4.83 0.32 -3.16
N CYS A 267 -4.45 -0.75 -2.45
CA CYS A 267 -5.27 -1.31 -1.38
C CYS A 267 -5.54 -0.29 -0.26
N LEU A 268 -4.53 0.48 0.15
CA LEU A 268 -4.69 1.55 1.14
C LEU A 268 -5.67 2.63 0.69
N CYS A 269 -5.50 3.14 -0.53
CA CYS A 269 -6.34 4.18 -1.09
C CYS A 269 -7.79 3.69 -1.31
N GLY A 270 -7.96 2.47 -1.85
CA GLY A 270 -9.27 1.84 -1.95
C GLY A 270 -9.97 1.77 -0.59
N ALA A 271 -9.28 1.34 0.47
CA ALA A 271 -9.87 1.29 1.81
C ALA A 271 -10.25 2.68 2.36
N LEU A 272 -9.43 3.69 2.12
CA LEU A 272 -9.72 5.08 2.52
C LEU A 272 -10.98 5.62 1.84
N THR A 273 -11.25 5.24 0.58
CA THR A 273 -12.50 5.64 -0.08
C THR A 273 -13.71 4.96 0.51
N VAL A 274 -13.64 3.66 0.80
CA VAL A 274 -14.74 2.94 1.44
C VAL A 274 -15.05 3.57 2.79
N ASP A 275 -14.02 3.85 3.59
CA ASP A 275 -14.18 4.53 4.88
C ASP A 275 -14.78 5.94 4.71
N SER A 276 -14.35 6.69 3.69
CA SER A 276 -14.88 8.04 3.40
C SER A 276 -16.34 8.01 2.94
N VAL A 277 -16.71 7.09 2.05
CA VAL A 277 -18.08 6.89 1.57
C VAL A 277 -19.00 6.49 2.71
N GLN A 278 -18.55 5.60 3.59
CA GLN A 278 -19.29 5.24 4.80
C GLN A 278 -19.52 6.43 5.73
N ARG A 279 -18.55 7.35 5.84
CA ARG A 279 -18.66 8.55 6.69
C ARG A 279 -19.72 9.48 6.14
N LEU A 280 -19.71 9.67 4.82
CA LEU A 280 -20.71 10.46 4.10
C LEU A 280 -22.10 9.82 4.21
N TYR A 281 -22.21 8.52 3.96
CA TYR A 281 -23.47 7.79 4.03
C TYR A 281 -24.12 7.91 5.41
N ALA A 282 -23.35 7.70 6.49
CA ALA A 282 -23.89 7.83 7.84
C ALA A 282 -24.37 9.26 8.14
N LYS A 283 -23.67 10.29 7.65
CA LYS A 283 -24.10 11.69 7.82
C LYS A 283 -25.45 11.94 7.15
N PHE A 284 -25.64 11.44 5.93
CA PHE A 284 -26.86 11.69 5.16
C PHE A 284 -28.06 10.87 5.63
N PHE A 285 -27.84 9.61 6.05
CA PHE A 285 -28.94 8.66 6.26
C PHE A 285 -29.20 8.27 7.73
N ILE A 286 -28.29 8.55 8.68
CA ILE A 286 -28.43 8.06 10.07
C ILE A 286 -28.58 9.23 11.06
N LYS A 287 -29.67 9.23 11.85
CA LYS A 287 -29.85 10.15 12.99
C LYS A 287 -28.79 9.87 14.07
N ARG A 288 -28.03 10.92 14.39
CA ARG A 288 -26.87 11.19 15.29
C ARG A 288 -26.54 10.29 16.51
N SER A 289 -27.24 9.20 16.86
CA SER A 289 -27.18 8.61 18.21
C SER A 289 -26.61 7.19 18.37
N LYS A 290 -26.18 6.48 17.32
CA LYS A 290 -25.61 5.11 17.47
C LYS A 290 -24.20 5.02 16.89
N HIS A 291 -23.33 4.27 17.59
CA HIS A 291 -21.93 4.05 17.21
C HIS A 291 -21.80 3.71 15.72
N TYR A 292 -21.16 4.63 15.00
CA TYR A 292 -20.95 4.68 13.55
C TYR A 292 -20.40 3.38 12.91
N HIS A 293 -19.76 2.49 13.69
CA HIS A 293 -19.08 1.30 13.20
C HIS A 293 -19.98 0.11 12.83
N ASN A 294 -21.05 -0.19 13.60
CA ASN A 294 -21.79 -1.45 13.42
C ASN A 294 -22.79 -1.43 12.27
N TYR A 295 -23.30 -0.26 11.88
CA TYR A 295 -24.29 -0.15 10.81
C TYR A 295 -23.65 -0.08 9.41
N ASN A 296 -22.43 0.42 9.32
CA ASN A 296 -21.73 0.67 8.05
C ASN A 296 -21.10 -0.59 7.42
N LEU A 297 -21.05 -1.70 8.17
CA LEU A 297 -20.64 -3.01 7.67
C LEU A 297 -21.46 -3.49 6.46
N ARG A 298 -22.74 -3.07 6.36
CA ARG A 298 -23.63 -3.41 5.23
C ARG A 298 -23.12 -2.91 3.88
N ILE A 299 -22.28 -1.87 3.83
CA ILE A 299 -21.68 -1.34 2.60
C ILE A 299 -20.32 -2.00 2.32
N THR A 300 -19.53 -2.26 3.36
CA THR A 300 -18.22 -2.92 3.20
C THR A 300 -18.36 -4.37 2.76
N TYR A 301 -19.27 -5.14 3.37
CA TYR A 301 -19.43 -6.57 3.04
C TYR A 301 -19.72 -6.85 1.56
N PRO A 302 -20.67 -6.18 0.87
CA PRO A 302 -20.90 -6.44 -0.55
C PRO A 302 -19.69 -6.07 -1.41
N ILE A 303 -19.03 -4.94 -1.15
CA ILE A 303 -17.84 -4.52 -1.92
C ILE A 303 -16.70 -5.54 -1.74
N VAL A 304 -16.46 -6.00 -0.51
CA VAL A 304 -15.44 -7.00 -0.19
C VAL A 304 -15.79 -8.36 -0.79
N THR A 305 -17.05 -8.80 -0.69
CA THR A 305 -17.47 -10.12 -1.22
C THR A 305 -17.42 -10.13 -2.75
N ILE A 306 -17.86 -9.08 -3.42
CA ILE A 306 -17.77 -9.00 -4.88
C ILE A 306 -16.30 -8.99 -5.34
N THR A 307 -15.45 -8.19 -4.69
CA THR A 307 -14.03 -8.10 -5.05
C THR A 307 -13.28 -9.40 -4.78
N THR A 308 -13.53 -10.06 -3.65
CA THR A 308 -12.96 -11.40 -3.36
C THR A 308 -13.37 -12.45 -4.39
N ILE A 309 -14.67 -12.53 -4.72
CA ILE A 309 -15.17 -13.51 -5.71
C ILE A 309 -14.53 -13.30 -7.08
N LEU A 310 -14.47 -12.06 -7.57
CA LEU A 310 -13.87 -11.74 -8.87
C LEU A 310 -12.36 -12.07 -8.91
N ASN A 311 -11.64 -11.78 -7.83
CA ASN A 311 -10.21 -12.07 -7.77
C ASN A 311 -9.93 -13.58 -7.63
N ILE A 312 -10.74 -14.33 -6.88
CA ILE A 312 -10.64 -15.80 -6.82
C ILE A 312 -10.93 -16.41 -8.19
N ALA A 313 -11.96 -15.91 -8.89
CA ALA A 313 -12.28 -16.36 -10.24
C ALA A 313 -11.10 -16.15 -11.20
N ARG A 314 -10.42 -15.00 -11.12
CA ARG A 314 -9.23 -14.73 -11.91
C ARG A 314 -8.04 -15.62 -11.55
N ILE A 315 -7.77 -15.82 -10.26
CA ILE A 315 -6.69 -16.72 -9.82
C ILE A 315 -6.93 -18.12 -10.41
N ARG A 316 -8.16 -18.63 -10.33
CA ARG A 316 -8.53 -19.92 -10.96
C ARG A 316 -8.33 -19.93 -12.46
N ALA A 317 -8.73 -18.87 -13.17
CA ALA A 317 -8.55 -18.76 -14.61
C ALA A 317 -7.05 -18.80 -15.02
N LEU A 318 -6.19 -18.12 -14.27
CA LEU A 318 -4.74 -18.14 -14.50
C LEU A 318 -4.14 -19.53 -14.32
N TYR A 319 -4.63 -20.32 -13.36
CA TYR A 319 -4.16 -21.69 -13.14
C TYR A 319 -4.77 -22.71 -14.11
N SER A 320 -5.89 -22.41 -14.78
CA SER A 320 -6.48 -23.30 -15.79
C SER A 320 -5.86 -23.15 -17.18
N GLU A 321 -5.14 -22.06 -17.44
CA GLU A 321 -4.44 -21.82 -18.72
C GLU A 321 -2.99 -22.35 -18.74
N VAL A 322 -2.48 -22.87 -17.62
CA VAL A 322 -1.14 -23.46 -17.45
C VAL A 322 -1.21 -24.97 -17.46
#